data_AF-A0A3M0Y1B5-F1
#
_entry.id   AF-A0A3M0Y1B5-F1
#
_cell.length_a   1.000
_cell.length_b   1.000
_cell.length_c   1.000
_cell.angle_alpha   90.00
_cell.angle_beta   90.00
_cell.angle_gamma   90.00
#
_symmetry.space_group_name_H-M   'P 1'
#
loop_
_entity.id
_entity.type
_entity.pdbx_description
1 polymer ?
#
loop_
_entity_poly.entity_id
_entity_poly.type
_entity_poly.pdbx_seq_one_letter_code
_entity_poly.pdbx_strand_id
1 'polypeptide(L)' 'MDDADIERLKRRLTELRTEHRDLDDVIARIVESPTCDQIQVKRLKKRKLLLKDQIARIESVLLPNIIA' A
#
# COMPACT_ATOMS: atom_id res chain seq x y z
N MET A 1 10.04 14.74 -16.27
CA MET A 1 9.66 14.73 -14.83
C MET A 1 10.65 15.64 -14.15
N ASP A 2 10.20 16.63 -13.42
CA ASP A 2 11.11 17.46 -12.63
C ASP A 2 11.47 16.74 -11.31
N ASP A 3 12.54 17.18 -10.65
CA ASP A 3 12.98 16.58 -9.39
C ASP A 3 11.92 16.72 -8.28
N ALA A 4 11.08 17.75 -8.36
CA ALA A 4 9.98 17.99 -7.42
C ALA A 4 8.87 16.92 -7.54
N ASP A 5 8.52 16.51 -8.76
CA ASP A 5 7.59 15.43 -9.05
C ASP A 5 8.10 14.09 -8.51
N ILE A 6 9.41 13.82 -8.67
CA ILE A 6 10.04 12.61 -8.17
C ILE A 6 9.96 12.56 -6.64
N GLU A 7 10.30 13.65 -5.95
CA GLU A 7 10.20 13.72 -4.49
C GLU A 7 8.75 13.61 -3.99
N ARG A 8 7.80 14.19 -4.72
CA ARG A 8 6.36 14.04 -4.42
C ARG A 8 5.91 12.58 -4.55
N LEU A 9 6.35 11.87 -5.60
CA LEU A 9 6.07 10.45 -5.77
C LEU A 9 6.73 9.58 -4.70
N LYS A 10 7.98 9.87 -4.32
CA LYS A 10 8.66 9.16 -3.22
C LYS A 10 7.94 9.36 -1.89
N ARG A 11 7.52 10.58 -1.57
CA ARG A 11 6.71 10.85 -0.36
C ARG A 11 5.41 10.06 -0.40
N ARG A 12 4.71 10.09 -1.53
CA ARG A 12 3.46 9.34 -1.70
C ARG A 12 3.67 7.82 -1.59
N LEU A 13 4.76 7.30 -2.13
CA LEU A 13 5.13 5.89 -2.03
C LEU A 13 5.33 5.48 -0.57
N THR A 14 6.04 6.31 0.22
CA THR A 14 6.24 6.08 1.65
C THR A 14 4.91 6.07 2.41
N GLU A 15 4.03 7.04 2.16
CA GLU A 15 2.69 7.09 2.77
C GLU A 15 1.88 5.81 2.47
N LEU A 16 1.84 5.40 1.20
CA LEU A 16 1.10 4.21 0.79
C LEU A 16 1.67 2.93 1.40
N ARG A 17 3.00 2.82 1.51
CA ARG A 17 3.67 1.68 2.16
C ARG A 17 3.35 1.61 3.65
N THR A 18 3.31 2.75 4.34
CA THR A 18 2.88 2.84 5.74
C THR A 18 1.42 2.42 5.88
N GLU A 19 0.50 3.00 5.09
CA GLU A 19 -0.92 2.64 5.15
C GLU A 19 -1.15 1.15 4.84
N HIS A 20 -0.42 0.59 3.87
CA HIS A 20 -0.48 -0.83 3.56
C HIS A 20 -0.02 -1.72 4.72
N ARG A 21 1.05 -1.33 5.44
CA ARG A 21 1.54 -2.06 6.61
C ARG A 21 0.54 -1.98 7.77
N ASP A 22 0.06 -0.79 8.09
CA ASP A 22 -0.91 -0.58 9.16
C ASP A 22 -2.18 -1.40 8.92
N LEU A 23 -2.63 -1.43 7.67
CA LEU A 23 -3.80 -2.20 7.28
C LEU A 23 -3.57 -3.71 7.37
N ASP A 24 -2.34 -4.18 7.18
CA ASP A 24 -1.98 -5.59 7.40
C ASP A 24 -2.03 -5.96 8.88
N ASP A 25 -1.46 -5.12 9.75
CA ASP A 25 -1.47 -5.31 11.19
C ASP A 25 -2.90 -5.32 11.75
N VAL A 26 -3.77 -4.45 11.22
CA VAL A 26 -5.20 -4.44 11.55
C VAL A 26 -5.88 -5.73 11.12
N ILE A 27 -5.61 -6.22 9.90
CA ILE A 27 -6.17 -7.49 9.41
C ILE A 27 -5.71 -8.65 10.30
N ALA A 28 -4.43 -8.71 10.65
CA ALA A 28 -3.88 -9.77 11.50
C ALA A 28 -4.61 -9.84 12.84
N ARG A 29 -4.77 -8.70 13.52
CA ARG A 29 -5.49 -8.60 14.80
C ARG A 29 -6.95 -9.02 14.70
N ILE A 30 -7.64 -8.64 13.61
CA ILE A 30 -9.06 -9.01 13.42
C ILE A 30 -9.19 -10.51 13.19
N VAL A 31 -8.30 -11.11 12.41
CA VAL A 31 -8.33 -12.55 12.07
C VAL A 31 -8.03 -13.43 13.27
N GLU A 32 -7.24 -12.97 14.23
CA GLU A 32 -6.97 -13.67 15.49
C GLU A 32 -8.22 -13.74 16.42
N SER A 33 -9.22 -12.88 16.19
CA SER A 33 -10.44 -12.88 16.99
C SER A 33 -11.39 -14.02 16.60
N PRO A 34 -11.88 -14.83 17.56
CA PRO A 34 -12.80 -15.95 17.29
C PRO A 34 -14.17 -15.51 16.75
N THR A 35 -14.55 -14.24 16.90
CA THR A 35 -15.77 -13.64 16.34
C THR A 35 -15.49 -12.77 15.11
N CYS A 36 -14.38 -13.01 14.41
CA CYS A 36 -13.97 -12.27 13.23
C CYS A 36 -15.09 -12.18 12.17
N ASP A 37 -15.45 -10.96 11.80
CA ASP A 37 -16.32 -10.70 10.64
C ASP A 37 -15.55 -10.92 9.33
N GLN A 38 -15.83 -12.07 8.69
CA GLN A 38 -15.21 -12.42 7.42
C GLN A 38 -15.51 -11.43 6.28
N ILE A 39 -16.66 -10.75 6.30
CA ILE A 39 -16.99 -9.72 5.31
C ILE A 39 -16.10 -8.50 5.52
N GLN A 40 -15.91 -8.08 6.77
CA GLN A 40 -14.99 -6.99 7.12
C GLN A 40 -13.56 -7.33 6.68
N VAL A 41 -13.06 -8.52 6.99
CA VAL A 41 -11.72 -8.96 6.57
C VAL A 41 -11.58 -9.00 5.05
N LYS A 42 -12.59 -9.48 4.32
CA LYS A 42 -12.58 -9.46 2.84
C LYS A 42 -12.49 -8.03 2.29
N ARG A 43 -13.22 -7.07 2.87
CA ARG A 43 -13.17 -5.65 2.47
C ARG A 43 -11.79 -5.04 2.74
N LEU A 44 -11.20 -5.32 3.90
CA LEU A 44 -9.87 -4.86 4.26
C LEU A 44 -8.81 -5.45 3.32
N LYS A 45 -8.83 -6.76 3.08
CA LYS A 45 -7.92 -7.41 2.11
C LYS A 45 -8.04 -6.83 0.70
N LYS A 46 -9.25 -6.49 0.24
CA LYS A 46 -9.45 -5.79 -1.04
C LYS A 46 -8.79 -4.41 -1.03
N ARG A 47 -8.94 -3.64 0.05
CA ARG A 47 -8.26 -2.34 0.20
C ARG A 47 -6.74 -2.50 0.23
N LYS A 48 -6.22 -3.51 0.92
CA LYS A 48 -4.79 -3.87 0.93
C LYS A 48 -4.26 -4.10 -0.49
N LEU A 49 -5.00 -4.86 -1.30
CA LEU A 49 -4.64 -5.14 -2.69
C LEU A 49 -4.56 -3.86 -3.52
N LEU A 50 -5.55 -2.97 -3.39
CA LEU A 50 -5.55 -1.68 -4.08
C LEU A 50 -4.34 -0.81 -3.71
N LEU A 51 -3.96 -0.78 -2.42
CA LEU A 51 -2.76 -0.06 -1.97
C LEU A 51 -1.49 -0.67 -2.58
N LYS A 52 -1.39 -2.01 -2.62
CA LYS A 52 -0.28 -2.71 -3.26
C LYS A 52 -0.18 -2.38 -4.76
N ASP A 53 -1.31 -2.34 -5.47
CA ASP A 53 -1.33 -2.00 -6.90
C ASP A 53 -0.90 -0.54 -7.14
N GLN A 54 -1.31 0.39 -6.26
CA GLN A 54 -0.89 1.79 -6.30
C GLN A 54 0.61 1.94 -6.02
N ILE A 55 1.14 1.21 -5.04
CA ILE A 55 2.58 1.14 -4.74
C ILE A 55 3.34 0.68 -5.97
N ALA A 56 2.94 -0.46 -6.56
CA ALA A 56 3.60 -1.03 -7.74
C ALA A 56 3.57 -0.07 -8.93
N ARG A 57 2.47 0.68 -9.12
CA ARG A 57 2.37 1.69 -10.17
C ARG A 57 3.33 2.85 -9.96
N ILE A 58 3.45 3.38 -8.73
CA ILE A 58 4.40 4.46 -8.44
C ILE A 58 5.85 3.95 -8.54
N GLU A 59 6.12 2.74 -8.05
CA GLU A 59 7.41 2.09 -8.20
C GLU A 59 7.77 1.91 -9.67
N SER A 60 6.84 1.49 -10.53
CA SER A 60 7.09 1.35 -11.98
C SER A 60 7.37 2.67 -12.70
N VAL A 61 7.02 3.81 -12.11
CA VAL A 61 7.33 5.15 -12.65
C VAL A 61 8.69 5.63 -12.14
N LEU A 62 9.05 5.25 -10.91
CA LEU A 62 10.32 5.60 -10.28
C LEU A 62 11.49 4.68 -10.69
N LEU A 63 11.25 3.36 -10.81
CA LEU A 63 12.23 2.34 -11.22
C LEU A 63 12.87 2.58 -12.59
N PRO A 64 12.17 3.01 -13.66
CA PRO A 64 12.81 3.33 -14.93
C PRO A 64 13.78 4.51 -14.84
N ASN A 65 13.70 5.35 -13.80
CA ASN A 65 14.68 6.41 -13.52
C ASN A 65 15.87 5.95 -12.65
N ILE A 66 15.84 4.74 -12.08
CA ILE A 66 16.88 4.23 -11.17
C ILE A 66 17.83 3.24 -11.88
N ILE A 67 17.39 2.62 -12.99
CA ILE A 67 18.13 1.56 -13.71
C ILE A 67 18.50 1.98 -15.15
N ALA A 68 18.11 3.18 -15.61
CA ALA A 68 18.46 3.71 -16.94
C ALA A 68 19.71 4.62 -16.90
#